data_AF-A0A2K3JKH8-F1
#
_entry.id   AF-A0A2K3JKH8-F1
#
_cell.length_a   1.000
_cell.length_b   1.000
_cell.length_c   1.000
_cell.angle_alpha   90.00
_cell.angle_beta   90.00
_cell.angle_gamma   90.00
#
_symmetry.space_group_name_H-M   'P 1'
#
loop_
_entity.id
_entity.type
_entity.pdbx_description
1 polymer ?
#
loop_
_entity_poly.entity_id
_entity_poly.type
_entity_poly.pdbx_seq_one_letter_code
_entity_poly.pdbx_strand_id
1 'polypeptide(L)'
;GAGLPVIASLNRIISSGDPVHRIVGSLSGTLGYVMSEVEDGKPLSKVVRAAKSLGYTEPDPRDDLGGMDVARKALILARILGHRINMDSIQIESLYPKEMGPDVMNVEDFLDRGLLLLDKDIQERVEKAASNGNVLRYV
;
A
#
# COMPACT_ATOMS: atom_id res chain seq x y z
N GLY A 1 -4.19 3.69 10.56
CA GLY A 1 -3.88 5.08 10.88
C GLY A 1 -3.32 5.28 12.27
N ALA A 2 -2.51 4.35 12.80
CA ALA A 2 -1.83 4.48 14.09
C ALA A 2 -2.70 5.15 15.19
N GLY A 3 -2.30 6.32 15.69
CA GLY A 3 -3.02 7.08 16.71
C GLY A 3 -4.12 8.02 16.20
N LEU A 4 -4.38 8.09 14.89
CA LEU A 4 -5.46 8.91 14.36
C LEU A 4 -6.82 8.30 14.74
N PRO A 5 -7.81 9.12 15.14
CA PRO A 5 -9.08 8.63 15.67
C PRO A 5 -10.06 8.13 14.58
N VAL A 6 -9.57 7.41 13.57
CA VAL A 6 -10.36 6.97 12.39
C VAL A 6 -11.56 6.13 12.81
N ILE A 7 -11.36 5.10 13.64
CA ILE A 7 -12.44 4.21 14.10
C ILE A 7 -13.45 4.97 14.97
N ALA A 8 -12.97 5.84 15.87
CA ALA A 8 -13.84 6.62 16.74
C ALA A 8 -14.70 7.62 15.93
N SER A 9 -14.10 8.31 14.96
CA SER A 9 -14.81 9.21 14.05
C SER A 9 -15.84 8.46 13.22
N LEU A 10 -15.47 7.30 12.65
CA LEU A 10 -16.38 6.47 11.86
C LEU A 10 -17.58 6.00 12.70
N ASN A 11 -17.34 5.50 13.92
CA ASN A 11 -18.42 5.08 14.82
C ASN A 11 -19.34 6.24 15.21
N ARG A 12 -18.83 7.46 15.37
CA ARG A 12 -19.65 8.65 15.66
C ARG A 12 -20.58 8.98 14.49
N ILE A 13 -20.07 8.98 13.26
CA ILE A 13 -20.85 9.22 12.03
C ILE A 13 -21.99 8.20 11.91
N ILE A 14 -21.67 6.91 12.10
CA ILE A 14 -22.66 5.83 12.07
C ILE A 14 -23.71 6.02 13.18
N SER A 15 -23.27 6.35 14.40
CA SER A 15 -24.17 6.53 15.55
C SER A 15 -25.10 7.73 15.41
N SER A 16 -24.68 8.77 14.67
CA SER A 16 -25.56 9.91 14.34
C SER A 16 -26.56 9.62 13.21
N GLY A 17 -26.48 8.44 12.58
CA GLY A 17 -27.34 8.07 11.46
C GLY A 17 -26.91 8.68 10.12
N ASP A 18 -25.69 9.22 10.03
CA ASP A 18 -25.17 9.82 8.81
C ASP A 18 -24.59 8.71 7.89
N PRO A 19 -25.10 8.55 6.65
CA PRO A 19 -24.66 7.47 5.78
C PRO A 19 -23.23 7.68 5.24
N VAL A 20 -22.38 6.69 5.44
CA VAL A 20 -21.04 6.67 4.84
C VAL A 20 -21.12 6.09 3.42
N HIS A 21 -20.91 6.94 2.41
CA HIS A 21 -20.97 6.50 1.00
C HIS A 21 -19.64 5.96 0.47
N ARG A 22 -18.51 6.49 0.94
CA ARG A 22 -17.18 6.10 0.45
C ARG A 22 -16.11 6.44 1.49
N ILE A 23 -15.14 5.55 1.62
CA ILE A 23 -13.88 5.79 2.34
C ILE A 23 -12.75 5.60 1.33
N VAL A 24 -11.85 6.57 1.25
CA VAL A 24 -10.59 6.50 0.48
C VAL A 24 -9.47 6.96 1.41
N GLY A 25 -8.36 6.25 1.44
CA GLY A 25 -7.22 6.70 2.23
C GLY A 25 -6.00 5.83 2.08
N SER A 26 -4.82 6.44 2.27
CA SER A 26 -3.58 5.69 2.35
C SER A 26 -3.41 5.14 3.77
N LEU A 27 -3.46 3.81 3.90
CA LEU A 27 -3.53 3.13 5.20
C LEU A 27 -2.19 2.54 5.66
N SER A 28 -1.17 2.55 4.80
CA SER A 28 0.20 2.07 5.08
C SER A 28 1.20 3.23 5.04
N GLY A 29 1.96 3.40 6.13
CA GLY A 29 3.01 4.41 6.22
C GLY A 29 4.17 4.10 5.29
N THR A 30 4.59 2.83 5.22
CA THR A 30 5.65 2.35 4.33
C THR A 30 5.31 2.62 2.87
N LEU A 31 4.11 2.23 2.42
CA LEU A 31 3.67 2.48 1.05
C LEU A 31 3.48 3.98 0.78
N GLY A 32 2.98 4.75 1.76
CA GLY A 32 2.92 6.20 1.67
C GLY A 32 4.29 6.83 1.40
N TYR A 33 5.30 6.44 2.18
CA TYR A 33 6.69 6.87 1.99
C TYR A 33 7.23 6.47 0.62
N VAL A 34 7.07 5.20 0.23
CA VAL A 34 7.56 4.69 -1.05
C VAL A 34 6.94 5.46 -2.22
N MET A 35 5.63 5.70 -2.21
CA MET A 35 4.91 6.41 -3.28
C MET A 35 5.33 7.87 -3.39
N SER A 36 5.60 8.54 -2.26
CA SER A 36 6.12 9.92 -2.27
C SER A 36 7.54 9.99 -2.84
N GLU A 37 8.41 9.06 -2.48
CA GLU A 37 9.80 9.08 -2.94
C GLU A 37 9.95 8.73 -4.43
N VAL A 38 9.12 7.82 -4.96
CA VAL A 38 9.13 7.52 -6.41
C VAL A 38 8.53 8.65 -7.23
N GLU A 39 7.59 9.42 -6.68
CA GLU A 39 7.09 10.66 -7.27
C GLU A 39 8.20 11.70 -7.40
N ASP A 40 9.11 11.80 -6.43
CA ASP A 40 10.32 12.65 -6.49
C ASP A 40 11.35 12.17 -7.54
N GLY A 41 11.02 11.15 -8.34
CA GLY A 41 11.86 10.63 -9.42
C GLY A 41 12.91 9.61 -8.97
N LYS A 42 12.82 9.10 -7.74
CA LYS A 42 13.73 8.05 -7.26
C LYS A 42 13.24 6.67 -7.75
N PRO A 43 14.13 5.79 -8.24
CA PRO A 43 13.75 4.42 -8.59
C PRO A 43 13.20 3.65 -7.38
N LEU A 44 12.12 2.87 -7.57
CA LEU A 44 11.50 2.05 -6.53
C LEU A 44 12.54 1.21 -5.77
N SER A 45 13.47 0.60 -6.50
CA SER A 45 14.52 -0.25 -5.95
C SER A 45 15.40 0.48 -4.94
N LYS A 46 15.77 1.73 -5.21
CA LYS A 46 16.55 2.56 -4.30
C LYS A 46 15.71 2.98 -3.09
N VAL A 47 14.45 3.35 -3.33
CA VAL A 47 13.52 3.78 -2.28
C VAL A 47 13.24 2.65 -1.30
N VAL A 48 12.94 1.44 -1.76
CA VAL A 48 12.66 0.29 -0.90
C VAL A 48 13.90 -0.12 -0.09
N ARG A 49 15.10 -0.11 -0.69
CA ARG A 49 16.35 -0.36 0.06
C ARG A 49 16.63 0.71 1.11
N ALA A 50 16.37 1.98 0.78
CA ALA A 50 16.49 3.08 1.73
C ALA A 50 15.49 2.93 2.88
N ALA A 51 14.22 2.64 2.56
CA ALA A 51 13.17 2.38 3.55
C ALA A 51 13.55 1.23 4.50
N LYS A 52 14.08 0.13 3.95
CA LYS A 52 14.58 -1.00 4.76
C LYS A 52 15.74 -0.58 5.67
N SER A 53 16.69 0.18 5.15
CA SER A 53 17.84 0.67 5.94
C SER A 53 17.45 1.64 7.05
N LEU A 54 16.38 2.41 6.84
CA LEU A 54 15.79 3.32 7.82
C LEU A 54 14.86 2.61 8.83
N GLY A 55 14.59 1.31 8.64
CA GLY A 55 13.66 0.55 9.47
C GLY A 55 12.19 0.92 9.24
N TYR A 56 11.85 1.44 8.06
CA TYR A 56 10.47 1.77 7.68
C TYR A 56 9.71 0.57 7.10
N THR A 57 10.40 -0.47 6.64
CA THR A 57 9.77 -1.70 6.15
C THR A 57 9.79 -2.77 7.23
N GLU A 58 8.95 -3.79 7.05
CA GLU A 58 9.11 -5.08 7.71
C GLU A 58 10.45 -5.75 7.32
N PRO A 59 10.92 -6.78 8.07
CA PRO A 59 12.14 -7.51 7.74
C PRO A 59 12.19 -8.02 6.29
N ASP A 60 11.03 -8.45 5.78
CA ASP A 60 10.80 -8.70 4.36
C ASP A 60 9.91 -7.58 3.77
N PRO A 61 10.46 -6.69 2.92
CA PRO A 61 9.68 -5.59 2.34
C PRO A 61 8.48 -6.03 1.50
N ARG A 62 8.40 -7.30 1.11
CA ARG A 62 7.25 -7.84 0.38
C ARG A 62 5.97 -7.83 1.21
N ASP A 63 6.07 -7.89 2.53
CA ASP A 63 4.91 -7.80 3.42
C ASP A 63 4.22 -6.43 3.32
N ASP A 64 5.00 -5.37 3.11
CA ASP A 64 4.51 -4.02 2.83
C ASP A 64 4.03 -3.89 1.37
N LEU A 65 4.90 -4.24 0.42
CA LEU A 65 4.68 -4.05 -1.04
C LEU A 65 3.55 -4.93 -1.60
N GLY A 66 3.23 -6.03 -0.93
CA GLY A 66 2.14 -6.92 -1.28
C GLY A 66 0.77 -6.33 -0.91
N GLY A 67 0.71 -5.28 -0.08
CA GLY A 67 -0.51 -4.54 0.26
C GLY A 67 -1.40 -5.18 1.32
N MET A 68 -1.05 -6.37 1.83
CA MET A 68 -1.93 -7.17 2.69
C MET A 68 -2.33 -6.43 3.98
N ASP A 69 -1.42 -5.62 4.53
CA ASP A 69 -1.72 -4.73 5.66
C ASP A 69 -2.81 -3.70 5.33
N VAL A 70 -2.79 -3.10 4.13
CA VAL A 70 -3.84 -2.19 3.65
C VAL A 70 -5.16 -2.93 3.51
N ALA A 71 -5.17 -4.13 2.92
CA ALA A 71 -6.38 -4.94 2.78
C ALA A 71 -6.98 -5.33 4.14
N ARG A 72 -6.16 -5.69 5.14
CA ARG A 72 -6.64 -5.94 6.52
C ARG A 72 -7.29 -4.70 7.12
N LYS A 73 -6.71 -3.51 6.92
CA LYS A 73 -7.28 -2.25 7.42
C LYS A 73 -8.58 -1.90 6.70
N ALA A 74 -8.66 -2.10 5.38
CA ALA A 74 -9.89 -1.94 4.61
C ALA A 74 -10.99 -2.91 5.07
N LEU A 75 -10.65 -4.17 5.35
CA LEU A 75 -11.58 -5.17 5.89
C LEU A 75 -12.18 -4.74 7.23
N ILE A 76 -11.36 -4.18 8.12
CA ILE A 76 -11.82 -3.66 9.42
C ILE A 76 -12.83 -2.53 9.20
N LEU A 77 -12.53 -1.57 8.32
CA LEU A 77 -13.43 -0.46 8.02
C LEU A 77 -14.75 -0.94 7.40
N ALA A 78 -14.70 -1.87 6.45
CA ALA A 78 -15.88 -2.46 5.84
C ALA A 78 -16.77 -3.17 6.88
N ARG A 79 -16.16 -3.90 7.82
CA ARG A 79 -16.90 -4.58 8.90
C ARG A 79 -17.53 -3.61 9.89
N ILE A 80 -16.86 -2.49 10.20
CA ILE A 80 -17.44 -1.43 11.03
C ILE A 80 -18.68 -0.81 10.36
N LEU A 81 -18.64 -0.66 9.03
CA LEU A 81 -19.78 -0.23 8.22
C LEU A 81 -20.91 -1.28 8.12
N GLY A 82 -20.78 -2.43 8.77
CA GLY A 82 -21.79 -3.49 8.79
C GLY A 82 -21.65 -4.52 7.65
N HIS A 83 -20.64 -4.42 6.79
CA HIS A 83 -20.43 -5.40 5.72
C HIS A 83 -19.84 -6.71 6.28
N ARG A 84 -20.49 -7.83 6.01
CA ARG A 84 -20.01 -9.18 6.36
C ARG A 84 -19.22 -9.79 5.20
N ILE A 85 -18.04 -9.26 4.96
CA ILE A 85 -17.13 -9.74 3.91
C ILE A 85 -15.88 -10.40 4.49
N ASN A 86 -15.18 -11.13 3.63
CA ASN A 86 -13.93 -11.82 3.91
C ASN A 86 -12.80 -11.25 3.04
N MET A 87 -11.56 -11.66 3.29
CA MET A 87 -10.37 -11.09 2.61
C MET A 87 -10.37 -11.35 1.10
N ASP A 88 -10.91 -12.50 0.68
CA ASP A 88 -11.15 -12.88 -0.72
C ASP A 88 -12.09 -11.92 -1.47
N SER A 89 -12.91 -11.17 -0.74
CA SER A 89 -13.80 -10.13 -1.31
C SER A 89 -13.08 -8.81 -1.54
N ILE A 90 -11.85 -8.65 -1.08
CA ILE A 90 -11.05 -7.43 -1.22
C ILE A 90 -10.11 -7.58 -2.40
N GLN A 91 -10.25 -6.67 -3.36
CA GLN A 91 -9.30 -6.55 -4.46
C GLN A 91 -8.06 -5.82 -3.95
N ILE A 92 -6.91 -6.46 -4.14
CA ILE A 92 -5.60 -5.97 -3.72
C ILE A 92 -4.65 -6.05 -4.90
N GLU A 93 -3.91 -4.97 -5.11
CA GLU A 93 -2.87 -4.91 -6.13
C GLU A 93 -1.51 -5.00 -5.45
N SER A 94 -0.76 -6.07 -5.72
CA SER A 94 0.63 -6.18 -5.27
C SER A 94 1.53 -5.36 -6.18
N LEU A 95 2.54 -4.69 -5.61
CA LEU A 95 3.56 -3.95 -6.39
C LEU A 95 4.61 -4.87 -7.02
N TYR A 96 4.59 -6.16 -6.71
CA TYR A 96 5.42 -7.17 -7.34
C TYR A 96 4.56 -8.33 -7.87
N PRO A 97 4.99 -8.98 -8.96
CA PRO A 97 4.26 -10.10 -9.56
C PRO A 97 4.45 -11.38 -8.72
N LYS A 98 3.55 -12.37 -8.88
CA LYS A 98 3.49 -13.55 -8.00
C LYS A 98 4.80 -14.35 -7.98
N GLU A 99 5.56 -14.32 -9.07
CA GLU A 99 6.85 -14.99 -9.24
C GLU A 99 7.94 -14.41 -8.34
N MET A 100 7.75 -13.21 -7.79
CA MET A 100 8.64 -12.56 -6.82
C MET A 100 8.16 -12.72 -5.37
N GLY A 101 7.06 -13.45 -5.16
CA GLY A 101 6.47 -13.67 -3.84
C GLY A 101 7.38 -14.45 -2.88
N PRO A 102 7.09 -14.39 -1.57
CA PRO A 102 7.89 -15.03 -0.53
C PRO A 102 8.02 -16.55 -0.68
N ASP A 103 7.04 -17.21 -1.30
CA ASP A 103 7.06 -18.66 -1.55
C ASP A 103 7.94 -19.08 -2.74
N VAL A 104 8.36 -18.12 -3.59
CA VAL A 104 9.05 -18.39 -4.87
C VAL A 104 10.47 -17.83 -4.88
N MET A 105 10.65 -16.61 -4.40
CA MET A 105 11.93 -15.90 -4.37
C MET A 105 12.35 -15.69 -2.92
N ASN A 106 13.64 -15.83 -2.60
CA ASN A 106 14.10 -15.44 -1.26
C ASN A 106 14.22 -13.91 -1.15
N VAL A 107 14.30 -13.40 0.08
CA VAL A 107 14.29 -11.95 0.34
C VAL A 107 15.53 -11.24 -0.22
N GLU A 108 16.68 -11.90 -0.24
CA GLU A 108 17.95 -11.33 -0.72
C GLU A 108 17.89 -11.13 -2.25
N ASP A 109 17.45 -12.16 -2.98
CA ASP A 109 17.24 -12.10 -4.42
C ASP A 109 16.18 -11.08 -4.81
N PHE A 110 15.11 -10.96 -4.02
CA PHE A 110 14.09 -9.94 -4.22
C PHE A 110 14.68 -8.54 -4.12
N LEU A 111 15.47 -8.28 -3.06
CA LEU A 111 16.11 -6.99 -2.85
C LEU A 111 17.14 -6.68 -3.93
N ASP A 112 17.97 -7.66 -4.30
CA ASP A 112 19.10 -7.44 -5.18
C ASP A 112 18.73 -7.39 -6.66
N ARG A 113 17.84 -8.28 -7.09
CA ARG A 113 17.47 -8.45 -8.51
C ARG A 113 16.01 -8.13 -8.77
N GLY A 114 15.10 -8.60 -7.91
CA GLY A 114 13.66 -8.43 -8.07
C GLY A 114 13.22 -6.97 -8.18
N LEU A 115 13.68 -6.13 -7.24
CA LEU A 115 13.31 -4.71 -7.20
C LEU A 115 13.71 -3.93 -8.47
N LEU A 116 14.86 -4.24 -9.07
CA LEU A 116 15.32 -3.58 -10.30
C LEU A 116 14.38 -3.84 -11.48
N LEU A 117 13.73 -5.00 -11.49
CA LEU A 117 12.76 -5.36 -12.53
C LEU A 117 11.44 -4.59 -12.40
N LEU A 118 11.16 -4.02 -11.24
CA LEU A 118 9.93 -3.27 -10.95
C LEU A 118 10.07 -1.77 -11.24
N ASP A 119 11.30 -1.24 -11.31
CA ASP A 119 11.56 0.19 -11.47
C ASP A 119 10.86 0.79 -12.69
N LYS A 120 10.96 0.11 -13.83
CA LYS A 120 10.38 0.61 -15.09
C LYS A 120 8.85 0.70 -15.03
N ASP A 121 8.19 -0.34 -14.52
CA ASP A 121 6.72 -0.37 -14.43
C ASP A 121 6.20 0.74 -13.50
N ILE A 122 6.83 0.92 -12.34
CA ILE A 122 6.43 1.99 -11.40
C ILE A 122 6.70 3.36 -12.00
N GLN A 123 7.85 3.57 -12.66
CA GLN A 123 8.17 4.83 -13.31
C GLN A 123 7.13 5.18 -14.39
N GLU A 124 6.74 4.23 -15.24
CA GLU A 124 5.70 4.45 -16.27
C GLU A 124 4.35 4.84 -15.64
N ARG A 125 3.99 4.25 -14.49
CA ARG A 125 2.77 4.62 -13.74
C ARG A 125 2.85 6.04 -13.16
N VAL A 126 4.00 6.43 -12.62
CA VAL A 126 4.24 7.79 -12.11
C VAL A 126 4.14 8.81 -13.25
N GLU A 127 4.81 8.56 -14.37
CA GLU A 127 4.77 9.43 -15.55
C GLU A 127 3.36 9.57 -16.12
N LYS A 128 2.61 8.47 -16.19
CA LYS A 128 1.19 8.47 -16.62
C LYS A 128 0.29 9.24 -15.64
N ALA A 129 0.54 9.17 -14.34
CA ALA A 129 -0.19 9.98 -13.37
C ALA A 129 0.12 11.47 -13.59
N ALA A 130 1.41 11.81 -13.69
CA ALA A 130 1.89 13.16 -13.88
C ALA A 130 1.38 13.81 -15.18
N SER A 131 1.32 13.05 -16.28
CA SER A 131 0.78 13.55 -17.57
C SER A 131 -0.69 13.94 -17.49
N ASN A 132 -1.42 13.44 -16.48
CA ASN A 132 -2.81 13.78 -16.20
C ASN A 132 -2.95 14.81 -15.08
N GLY A 133 -1.86 15.43 -14.62
CA GLY A 133 -1.85 16.35 -13.48
C GLY A 133 -2.11 15.68 -12.13
N ASN A 134 -1.93 14.36 -12.03
CA ASN A 134 -2.17 13.55 -10.84
C ASN A 134 -0.86 12.99 -10.27
N VAL A 135 -0.96 12.37 -9.10
CA VAL A 135 0.17 11.72 -8.40
C VAL A 135 -0.16 10.26 -8.12
N LEU A 136 0.86 9.41 -8.06
CA LEU A 136 0.68 7.99 -7.75
C LEU A 136 0.58 7.79 -6.24
N ARG A 137 -0.49 7.14 -5.77
CA ARG A 137 -0.69 6.77 -4.36
C ARG A 137 -1.30 5.37 -4.25
N TYR A 138 -0.95 4.67 -3.19
CA TYR A 138 -1.57 3.39 -2.82
C TYR A 138 -2.73 3.66 -1.84
N VAL A 139 -3.98 3.49 -2.32
CA VAL A 139 -5.23 3.83 -1.60
C VAL A 139 -6.27 2.72 -1.68
#